data_AF-A0A1G8HQ24-F1
#
_entry.id   AF-A0A1G8HQ24-F1
#
_cell.length_a   1.000
_cell.length_b   1.000
_cell.length_c   1.000
_cell.angle_alpha   90.00
_cell.angle_beta   90.00
_cell.angle_gamma   90.00
#
_symmetry.space_group_name_H-M   'P 1'
#
loop_
_entity.id
_entity.type
_entity.pdbx_description
1 polymer ?
#
loop_
_entity_poly.entity_id
_entity_poly.type
_entity_poly.pdbx_seq_one_letter_code
_entity_poly.pdbx_strand_id
1 'polypeptide(L)' 'MITKGNTLNKKAENIYINLDHLKSGDYFIKIVLNSNVVKSIKIKKS' A
#
# COMPACT_ATOMS: atom_id res chain seq x y z
N MET A 1 -24.52 7.32 32.30
CA MET A 1 -23.24 7.14 31.58
C MET A 1 -23.58 6.84 30.12
N ILE A 2 -23.20 7.73 29.19
CA ILE A 2 -23.36 7.48 27.74
C ILE A 2 -21.95 7.19 27.23
N THR A 3 -21.65 5.93 26.93
CA THR A 3 -20.39 5.51 26.30
C THR A 3 -20.37 6.07 24.89
N LYS A 4 -19.65 7.20 24.70
CA LYS A 4 -19.27 7.72 23.39
C LYS A 4 -18.56 6.59 22.64
N GLY A 5 -19.24 6.01 21.65
CA GLY A 5 -18.63 5.13 20.67
C GLY A 5 -17.46 5.86 20.03
N ASN A 6 -16.26 5.39 20.32
CA ASN A 6 -15.01 5.95 19.82
C ASN A 6 -14.94 5.68 18.32
N THR A 7 -15.49 6.58 17.50
CA THR A 7 -15.26 6.60 16.05
C THR A 7 -13.80 6.97 15.82
N LEU A 8 -12.94 5.94 15.83
CA LEU A 8 -11.57 5.99 15.38
C LEU A 8 -11.57 6.35 13.88
N ASN A 9 -11.67 7.65 13.58
CA ASN A 9 -11.29 8.22 12.29
C ASN A 9 -9.77 8.04 12.14
N LYS A 10 -9.32 6.81 11.87
CA LYS A 10 -7.93 6.56 11.48
C LYS A 10 -7.72 7.24 10.13
N LYS A 11 -7.00 8.37 10.17
CA LYS A 11 -6.58 9.08 8.96
C LYS A 11 -5.81 8.10 8.09
N ALA A 12 -5.96 8.22 6.77
CA ALA A 12 -5.19 7.43 5.83
C ALA A 12 -3.69 7.66 6.08
N GLU A 13 -2.92 6.57 6.10
CA GLU A 13 -1.47 6.60 6.27
C GLU A 13 -0.79 6.28 4.94
N ASN A 14 0.36 6.91 4.70
CA ASN A 14 1.14 6.69 3.49
C ASN A 14 2.06 5.48 3.66
N ILE A 15 2.22 4.68 2.61
CA ILE A 15 3.22 3.61 2.53
C ILE A 15 4.26 4.03 1.50
N TYR A 16 5.53 4.06 1.91
CA TYR A 16 6.67 4.35 1.05
C TYR A 16 7.52 3.09 0.85
N ILE A 17 8.01 2.88 -0.38
CA ILE A 17 8.87 1.76 -0.73
C ILE A 17 10.08 2.31 -1.50
N ASN A 18 11.29 2.13 -0.97
CA ASN A 18 12.53 2.44 -1.69
C ASN A 18 12.91 1.26 -2.59
N LEU A 19 13.12 1.53 -3.87
CA LEU A 19 13.42 0.54 -4.91
C LEU A 19 14.77 0.79 -5.61
N ASP A 20 15.63 1.63 -5.03
CA ASP A 20 16.90 2.07 -5.63
C ASP A 20 17.88 0.93 -5.88
N HIS A 21 17.81 -0.13 -5.07
CA HIS A 21 18.67 -1.31 -5.20
C HIS A 21 18.19 -2.31 -6.27
N LEU A 22 17.02 -2.10 -6.89
CA LEU A 22 16.57 -2.94 -7.98
C LEU A 22 17.41 -2.68 -9.23
N LYS A 23 17.78 -3.77 -9.92
CA LYS A 23 18.38 -3.68 -11.26
C LYS A 23 17.39 -3.04 -12.23
N SER A 24 17.89 -2.40 -13.27
CA SER A 24 17.05 -1.86 -14.33
C SER A 24 16.18 -2.95 -14.95
N GLY A 25 14.91 -2.65 -15.18
CA GLY A 25 13.91 -3.61 -15.64
C GLY A 25 12.47 -3.21 -15.35
N ASP A 26 11.54 -4.03 -15.83
CA ASP A 26 10.11 -3.87 -15.60
C ASP A 26 9.69 -4.71 -14.38
N TYR A 27 8.92 -4.11 -13.46
CA TYR A 27 8.41 -4.77 -12.27
C TYR A 27 6.92 -4.51 -12.08
N PHE A 28 6.25 -5.41 -11.38
CA PHE A 28 4.87 -5.23 -10.92
C PHE A 28 4.83 -5.22 -9.40
N ILE A 29 4.30 -4.14 -8.83
CA ILE A 29 3.93 -4.07 -7.41
C ILE A 29 2.47 -4.49 -7.32
N LYS A 30 2.19 -5.59 -6.61
CA LYS A 30 0.83 -6.07 -6.35
C LYS A 30 0.48 -5.86 -4.89
N ILE A 31 -0.56 -5.09 -4.62
CA ILE A 31 -1.11 -4.90 -3.28
C ILE A 31 -2.18 -5.97 -3.07
N VAL A 32 -2.00 -6.77 -2.02
CA VAL A 32 -2.89 -7.88 -1.66
C VAL A 32 -3.57 -7.57 -0.33
N LEU A 33 -4.89 -7.68 -0.28
CA LEU A 33 -5.71 -7.58 0.93
C LEU A 33 -6.66 -8.77 0.97
N ASN A 34 -6.83 -9.40 2.13
CA ASN A 34 -7.71 -10.57 2.30
C ASN A 34 -7.50 -11.64 1.20
N SER A 35 -6.22 -11.97 0.93
CA SER A 35 -5.80 -12.93 -0.10
C SER A 35 -6.18 -12.58 -1.55
N ASN A 36 -6.65 -11.35 -1.81
CA ASN A 36 -7.04 -10.88 -3.14
C ASN A 36 -6.15 -9.72 -3.59
N VAL A 37 -5.75 -9.73 -4.86
CA VAL A 37 -5.01 -8.60 -5.45
C VAL A 37 -5.98 -7.44 -5.67
N VAL A 38 -5.78 -6.34 -4.95
CA VAL A 38 -6.65 -5.15 -5.02
C VAL A 38 -6.07 -4.05 -5.91
N LYS A 39 -4.74 -4.06 -6.12
CA LYS A 39 -4.05 -3.13 -7.01
C LYS A 39 -2.83 -3.79 -7.62
N SER A 40 -2.59 -3.52 -8.89
CA SER A 40 -1.34 -3.86 -9.58
C SER A 40 -0.80 -2.60 -10.24
N ILE A 41 0.48 -2.30 -10.02
CA ILE A 41 1.16 -1.12 -10.56
C ILE A 41 2.39 -1.63 -11.30
N LYS A 42 2.47 -1.34 -12.61
CA LYS A 42 3.70 -1.55 -13.38
C LYS A 42 4.64 -0.38 -13.13
N ILE A 43 5.89 -0.69 -12.79
CA ILE A 43 6.98 0.28 -12.72
C ILE A 43 8.10 -0.16 -13.66
N LYS A 44 8.81 0.81 -14.22
CA LYS A 44 10.00 0.59 -15.02
C LYS A 44 11.16 1.28 -14.33
N LYS A 45 12.15 0.52 -13.89
CA LYS A 45 13.42 1.06 -13.38
C LYS A 45 14.37 1.21 -14.55
N SER A 46 14.69 2.45 -14.91
CA SER A 46 15.78 2.79 -15.82
C SER A 46 17.11 2.80 -15.08
#